data_AF-A0A1G8K2Z2-F1
#
_entry.id   AF-A0A1G8K2Z2-F1
#
_cell.length_a   1.000
_cell.length_b   1.000
_cell.length_c   1.000
_cell.angle_alpha   90.00
_cell.angle_beta   90.00
_cell.angle_gamma   90.00
#
_symmetry.space_group_name_H-M   'P 1'
#
loop_
_entity.id
_entity.type
_entity.pdbx_description
1 polymer ?
#
loop_
_entity_poly.entity_id
_entity_poly.type
_entity_poly.pdbx_seq_one_letter_code
_entity_poly.pdbx_strand_id
1 'polypeptide(L)'
;MDIDHVADVINEKSKDYKVGNLQYFRKEYKDIQHPNTYKLFSKRTIMDDDPDNSYIFHSAGRKEFQVNVGYEKFRNEFRAGFAFSIEPSRSVTDPVSIFKPRIKIYNNYIEKNLDKFDDLMMFHHDEDYNRSSNYPIEKIEDHLIDRGMFIFMGTIFKKEADEFLTEKEYKHILKTLDRLYEIYKYIEKREY
;
A
#
# COMPACT_ATOMS: atom_id res chain seq x y z
N MET A 1 -5.29 -17.36 -4.45
CA MET A 1 -4.22 -16.94 -3.54
C MET A 1 -4.86 -16.74 -2.17
N ASP A 2 -4.31 -17.34 -1.12
CA ASP A 2 -4.82 -17.16 0.25
C ASP A 2 -4.20 -15.89 0.88
N ILE A 3 -4.95 -14.79 0.89
CA ILE A 3 -4.48 -13.50 1.41
C ILE A 3 -4.34 -13.50 2.94
N ASP A 4 -5.14 -14.28 3.67
CA ASP A 4 -5.02 -14.38 5.13
C ASP A 4 -3.67 -15.04 5.47
N HIS A 5 -3.32 -16.13 4.78
CA HIS A 5 -2.02 -16.78 4.92
C HIS A 5 -0.86 -15.85 4.57
N VAL A 6 -0.94 -15.14 3.42
CA VAL A 6 0.09 -14.18 3.02
C VAL A 6 0.29 -13.09 4.07
N ALA A 7 -0.80 -12.57 4.64
CA ALA A 7 -0.77 -11.55 5.67
C ALA A 7 -0.08 -12.03 6.96
N ASP A 8 -0.36 -13.26 7.39
CA ASP A 8 0.28 -13.86 8.56
C ASP A 8 1.78 -14.09 8.33
N VAL A 9 2.18 -14.57 7.15
CA VAL A 9 3.59 -14.74 6.79
C VAL A 9 4.33 -13.40 6.75
N ILE A 10 3.74 -12.36 6.14
CA ILE A 10 4.34 -11.02 6.12
C ILE A 10 4.43 -10.45 7.55
N ASN A 11 3.38 -10.57 8.36
CA ASN A 11 3.40 -10.13 9.75
C ASN A 11 4.57 -10.74 10.52
N GLU A 12 4.76 -12.06 10.41
CA GLU A 12 5.83 -12.76 11.13
C GLU A 12 7.21 -12.34 10.64
N LYS A 13 7.44 -12.37 9.33
CA LYS A 13 8.76 -12.07 8.74
C LYS A 13 9.10 -10.58 8.79
N SER A 14 8.12 -9.69 8.83
CA SER A 14 8.36 -8.23 8.86
C SER A 14 9.09 -7.74 10.11
N LYS A 15 9.14 -8.55 11.18
CA LYS A 15 9.89 -8.25 12.41
C LYS A 15 11.38 -8.02 12.15
N ASP A 16 11.94 -8.64 11.10
CA ASP A 16 13.33 -8.49 10.70
C ASP A 16 13.57 -7.34 9.70
N TYR A 17 12.53 -6.55 9.42
CA TYR A 17 12.52 -5.48 8.41
C TYR A 17 12.03 -4.17 9.01
N LYS A 18 12.43 -3.03 8.42
CA LYS A 18 12.06 -1.70 8.92
C LYS A 18 10.55 -1.51 8.94
N VAL A 19 9.82 -2.01 7.94
CA VAL A 19 8.36 -1.89 7.83
C VAL A 19 7.62 -2.58 8.97
N GLY A 20 8.21 -3.59 9.62
CA GLY A 20 7.64 -4.20 10.83
C GLY A 20 7.46 -3.19 11.97
N ASN A 21 8.21 -2.07 11.95
CA ASN A 21 8.09 -0.99 12.93
C ASN A 21 6.97 0.01 12.62
N LEU A 22 6.18 -0.19 11.56
CA LEU A 22 5.17 0.79 11.12
C LEU A 22 4.20 1.17 12.24
N GLN A 23 3.68 0.21 13.02
CA GLN A 23 2.75 0.52 14.11
C GLN A 23 3.42 1.27 15.28
N TYR A 24 4.70 1.02 15.53
CA TYR A 24 5.49 1.77 16.53
C TYR A 24 5.73 3.21 16.08
N PHE A 25 6.07 3.41 14.81
CA PHE A 25 6.18 4.75 14.23
C PHE A 25 4.86 5.51 14.34
N ARG A 26 3.73 4.85 14.05
CA ARG A 26 2.41 5.48 14.20
C ARG A 26 2.12 5.87 15.64
N LYS A 27 2.46 5.02 16.62
CA LYS A 27 2.34 5.38 18.04
C LYS A 27 3.16 6.63 18.39
N GLU A 28 4.37 6.74 17.85
CA GLU A 28 5.28 7.85 18.13
C GLU A 28 4.86 9.17 17.44
N TYR A 29 4.33 9.10 16.21
CA TYR A 29 4.13 10.27 15.36
C TYR A 29 2.66 10.59 15.00
N LYS A 30 1.66 9.79 15.43
CA LYS A 30 0.26 9.92 14.96
C LYS A 30 -0.79 10.09 16.06
N ASP A 31 -0.42 10.61 17.24
CA ASP A 31 -1.30 10.72 18.44
C ASP A 31 -2.10 9.43 18.74
N ILE A 32 -1.50 8.27 18.46
CA ILE A 32 -2.10 6.97 18.78
C ILE A 32 -1.54 6.52 20.13
N GLN A 33 -2.27 6.80 21.20
CA GLN A 33 -1.86 6.41 22.56
C GLN A 33 -1.79 4.87 22.73
N HIS A 34 -2.80 4.16 22.19
CA HIS A 34 -2.93 2.71 22.29
C HIS A 34 -3.31 2.10 20.94
N PRO A 35 -2.34 1.64 20.13
CA PRO A 35 -2.67 0.95 18.88
C PRO A 35 -3.38 -0.37 19.19
N ASN A 36 -4.46 -0.65 18.47
CA ASN A 36 -5.23 -1.90 18.62
C ASN A 36 -4.41 -3.16 18.30
N THR A 37 -3.30 -3.00 17.57
CA THR A 37 -2.38 -4.07 17.22
C THR A 37 -1.01 -3.48 16.86
N TYR A 38 0.06 -4.22 17.12
CA TYR A 38 1.40 -3.92 16.60
C TYR A 38 1.73 -4.72 15.34
N LYS A 39 0.82 -5.58 14.88
CA LYS A 39 0.95 -6.27 13.58
C LYS A 39 0.73 -5.29 12.43
N LEU A 40 1.44 -5.51 11.33
CA LEU A 40 1.24 -4.75 10.10
C LEU A 40 -0.21 -4.92 9.62
N PHE A 41 -0.64 -6.17 9.52
CA PHE A 41 -1.94 -6.56 9.04
C PHE A 41 -2.83 -7.17 10.12
N SER A 42 -4.14 -7.02 9.97
CA SER A 42 -5.15 -7.67 10.80
C SER A 42 -6.25 -8.25 9.92
N LYS A 43 -6.95 -9.29 10.39
CA LYS A 43 -8.08 -9.87 9.64
C LYS A 43 -9.20 -8.87 9.31
N ARG A 44 -9.28 -7.76 10.05
CA ARG A 44 -10.27 -6.68 9.83
C ARG A 44 -9.99 -5.82 8.60
N THR A 45 -8.80 -5.93 8.02
CA THR A 45 -8.38 -5.15 6.86
C THR A 45 -8.21 -6.00 5.60
N ILE A 46 -8.58 -7.29 5.68
CA ILE A 46 -8.73 -8.17 4.52
C ILE A 46 -10.03 -7.79 3.82
N MET A 47 -9.95 -7.67 2.50
CA MET A 47 -11.05 -7.49 1.58
C MET A 47 -11.01 -8.66 0.62
N ASP A 48 -11.96 -9.57 0.75
CA ASP A 48 -12.05 -10.84 0.03
C ASP A 48 -13.50 -11.15 -0.41
N ASP A 49 -14.37 -10.14 -0.36
CA ASP A 49 -15.76 -10.20 -0.81
C ASP A 49 -15.91 -10.04 -2.34
N ASP A 50 -14.90 -9.48 -3.01
CA ASP A 50 -14.79 -9.44 -4.46
C ASP A 50 -14.21 -10.78 -4.99
N PRO A 51 -14.94 -11.54 -5.82
CA PRO A 51 -14.48 -12.83 -6.36
C PRO A 51 -13.25 -12.72 -7.27
N ASP A 52 -12.94 -11.53 -7.74
CA ASP A 52 -11.88 -11.26 -8.70
C ASP A 52 -10.69 -10.51 -8.10
N ASN A 53 -10.86 -9.92 -6.91
CA ASN A 53 -9.79 -9.23 -6.22
C ASN A 53 -9.82 -9.53 -4.72
N SER A 54 -8.72 -10.06 -4.21
CA SER A 54 -8.49 -10.14 -2.76
C SER A 54 -7.30 -9.30 -2.37
N TYR A 55 -7.43 -8.51 -1.32
CA TYR A 55 -6.36 -7.64 -0.86
C TYR A 55 -6.42 -7.36 0.62
N ILE A 56 -5.33 -6.82 1.13
CA ILE A 56 -5.18 -6.41 2.51
C ILE A 56 -4.37 -5.12 2.58
N PHE A 57 -4.79 -4.22 3.45
CA PHE A 57 -4.01 -3.03 3.79
C PHE A 57 -3.64 -3.02 5.27
N HIS A 58 -2.63 -2.23 5.66
CA HIS A 58 -2.19 -2.23 7.04
C HIS A 58 -3.27 -1.74 8.02
N SER A 59 -3.20 -2.27 9.24
CA SER A 59 -4.18 -2.03 10.30
C SER A 59 -4.36 -0.53 10.58
N ALA A 60 -5.61 -0.06 10.55
CA ALA A 60 -5.99 1.34 10.75
C ALA A 60 -5.41 2.35 9.73
N GLY A 61 -5.00 1.90 8.54
CA GLY A 61 -4.36 2.75 7.53
C GLY A 61 -5.27 3.58 6.63
N ARG A 62 -6.59 3.62 6.85
CA ARG A 62 -7.56 4.15 5.86
C ARG A 62 -7.31 5.61 5.42
N LYS A 63 -6.65 6.41 6.25
CA LYS A 63 -6.33 7.85 6.01
C LYS A 63 -4.84 8.11 5.72
N GLU A 64 -4.08 7.06 5.41
CA GLU A 64 -2.61 7.13 5.30
C GLU A 64 -2.14 6.60 3.94
N PHE A 65 -0.86 6.77 3.63
CA PHE A 65 -0.21 6.02 2.56
C PHE A 65 -0.15 4.53 2.94
N GLN A 66 -1.03 3.71 2.39
CA GLN A 66 -1.31 2.38 2.92
C GLN A 66 -0.31 1.36 2.40
N VAL A 67 0.38 0.60 3.26
CA VAL A 67 0.86 -0.73 2.83
C VAL A 67 -0.34 -1.50 2.27
N ASN A 68 -0.23 -1.98 1.05
CA ASN A 68 -1.28 -2.69 0.32
C ASN A 68 -0.67 -3.91 -0.38
N VAL A 69 -1.30 -5.05 -0.19
CA VAL A 69 -0.92 -6.33 -0.78
C VAL A 69 -2.17 -6.98 -1.32
N GLY A 70 -2.12 -7.59 -2.50
CA GLY A 70 -3.30 -8.25 -3.03
C GLY A 70 -3.03 -9.04 -4.30
N TYR A 71 -4.07 -9.73 -4.74
CA TYR A 71 -4.10 -10.55 -5.93
C TYR A 71 -5.21 -10.05 -6.87
N GLU A 72 -4.83 -9.72 -8.11
CA GLU A 72 -5.72 -9.29 -9.20
C GLU A 72 -5.94 -10.50 -10.14
N LYS A 73 -7.05 -11.23 -9.97
CA LYS A 73 -7.28 -12.52 -10.65
C LYS A 73 -7.39 -12.38 -12.17
N PHE A 74 -8.03 -11.33 -12.67
CA PHE A 74 -8.14 -11.09 -14.12
C PHE A 74 -6.80 -10.87 -14.83
N ARG A 75 -5.75 -10.55 -14.07
CA ARG A 75 -4.41 -10.26 -14.60
C ARG A 75 -3.38 -11.32 -14.24
N ASN A 76 -3.76 -12.30 -13.40
CA ASN A 76 -2.83 -13.24 -12.75
C ASN A 76 -1.64 -12.50 -12.13
N GLU A 77 -1.93 -11.45 -11.36
CA GLU A 77 -0.93 -10.55 -10.78
C GLU A 77 -1.08 -10.52 -9.26
N PHE A 78 0.00 -10.85 -8.54
CA PHE A 78 0.14 -10.54 -7.12
C PHE A 78 0.95 -9.26 -6.97
N ARG A 79 0.46 -8.33 -6.16
CA ARG A 79 1.12 -7.04 -5.91
C ARG A 79 1.43 -6.87 -4.43
N ALA A 80 2.55 -6.22 -4.13
CA ALA A 80 2.88 -5.78 -2.78
C ALA A 80 3.59 -4.43 -2.81
N GLY A 81 3.11 -3.49 -2.01
CA GLY A 81 3.60 -2.14 -2.06
C GLY A 81 2.84 -1.20 -1.14
N PHE A 82 2.74 0.05 -1.56
CA PHE A 82 1.96 1.06 -0.87
C PHE A 82 0.96 1.71 -1.84
N ALA A 83 -0.13 2.24 -1.32
CA ALA A 83 -1.17 2.87 -2.12
C ALA A 83 -1.80 4.09 -1.45
N PHE A 84 -2.22 5.04 -2.27
CA PHE A 84 -3.22 6.03 -1.90
C PHE A 84 -4.59 5.51 -2.33
N SER A 85 -5.50 5.34 -1.38
CA SER A 85 -6.90 5.04 -1.68
C SER A 85 -7.73 6.29 -1.38
N ILE A 86 -7.99 7.09 -2.42
CA ILE A 86 -8.78 8.33 -2.38
C ILE A 86 -10.28 7.99 -2.46
N GLU A 87 -10.65 6.81 -1.99
CA GLU A 87 -12.01 6.34 -1.94
C GLU A 87 -12.72 6.80 -0.66
N PRO A 88 -13.98 7.25 -0.79
CA PRO A 88 -14.79 7.57 0.36
C PRO A 88 -15.15 6.31 1.15
N SER A 89 -15.34 6.47 2.46
CA SER A 89 -15.89 5.44 3.32
C SER A 89 -16.64 6.07 4.48
N ARG A 90 -17.31 5.25 5.31
CA ARG A 90 -17.99 5.75 6.51
C ARG A 90 -17.07 6.54 7.45
N SER A 91 -15.77 6.26 7.48
CA SER A 91 -14.78 6.95 8.32
C SER A 91 -13.95 7.99 7.55
N VAL A 92 -14.11 8.09 6.23
CA VAL A 92 -13.41 9.02 5.34
C VAL A 92 -14.42 9.60 4.35
N THR A 93 -15.09 10.67 4.73
CA THR A 93 -16.13 11.29 3.90
C THR A 93 -15.58 12.20 2.81
N ASP A 94 -14.42 12.82 3.06
CA ASP A 94 -13.70 13.68 2.11
C ASP A 94 -12.25 13.19 1.96
N PRO A 95 -12.01 12.16 1.12
CA PRO A 95 -10.67 11.61 0.93
C PRO A 95 -9.72 12.57 0.20
N VAL A 96 -10.22 13.43 -0.69
CA VAL A 96 -9.38 14.32 -1.50
C VAL A 96 -8.65 15.32 -0.61
N SER A 97 -9.32 15.95 0.36
CA SER A 97 -8.65 16.87 1.29
C SER A 97 -7.60 16.20 2.16
N ILE A 98 -7.76 14.91 2.46
CA ILE A 98 -6.78 14.11 3.21
C ILE A 98 -5.56 13.77 2.34
N PHE A 99 -5.77 13.32 1.10
CA PHE A 99 -4.70 12.75 0.28
C PHE A 99 -3.99 13.76 -0.60
N LYS A 100 -4.65 14.83 -1.06
CA LYS A 100 -4.01 15.89 -1.86
C LYS A 100 -2.73 16.45 -1.24
N PRO A 101 -2.67 16.85 0.05
CA PRO A 101 -1.43 17.35 0.63
C PRO A 101 -0.36 16.26 0.81
N ARG A 102 -0.75 15.00 1.04
CA ARG A 102 0.16 13.85 1.12
C ARG A 102 0.80 13.52 -0.23
N ILE A 103 0.00 13.51 -1.28
CA ILE A 103 0.46 13.29 -2.66
C ILE A 103 1.42 14.40 -3.10
N LYS A 104 1.17 15.66 -2.69
CA LYS A 104 2.13 16.75 -2.92
C LYS A 104 3.50 16.46 -2.29
N ILE A 105 3.53 15.92 -1.07
CA ILE A 105 4.77 15.54 -0.39
C ILE A 105 5.43 14.32 -1.04
N TYR A 106 4.65 13.33 -1.46
CA TYR A 106 5.11 12.21 -2.27
C TYR A 106 5.80 12.69 -3.55
N ASN A 107 5.15 13.57 -4.33
CA ASN A 107 5.69 14.10 -5.59
C ASN A 107 7.02 14.81 -5.37
N ASN A 108 7.12 15.64 -4.32
CA ASN A 108 8.37 16.31 -3.94
C ASN A 108 9.48 15.33 -3.54
N TYR A 109 9.14 14.20 -2.94
CA TYR A 109 10.09 13.17 -2.55
C TYR A 109 10.60 12.39 -3.77
N ILE A 110 9.69 11.92 -4.62
CA ILE A 110 10.02 11.12 -5.81
C ILE A 110 10.84 11.92 -6.81
N GLU A 111 10.54 13.20 -7.02
CA GLU A 111 11.32 14.07 -7.93
C GLU A 111 12.82 14.09 -7.62
N LYS A 112 13.21 13.84 -6.36
CA LYS A 112 14.61 13.86 -5.89
C LYS A 112 15.21 12.49 -5.66
N ASN A 113 14.42 11.43 -5.73
CA ASN A 113 14.81 10.08 -5.31
C ASN A 113 14.32 8.99 -6.28
N LEU A 114 13.92 9.35 -7.51
CA LEU A 114 13.34 8.42 -8.47
C LEU A 114 14.27 7.24 -8.79
N ASP A 115 15.58 7.49 -8.83
CA ASP A 115 16.63 6.49 -9.00
C ASP A 115 16.58 5.36 -7.97
N LYS A 116 16.01 5.62 -6.78
CA LYS A 116 15.87 4.61 -5.73
C LYS A 116 14.64 3.73 -5.89
N PHE A 117 13.82 3.91 -6.92
CA PHE A 117 12.55 3.19 -7.11
C PHE A 117 12.27 2.85 -8.58
N ASP A 118 13.30 2.87 -9.43
CA ASP A 118 13.22 2.67 -10.88
C ASP A 118 12.76 1.25 -11.30
N ASP A 119 12.98 0.25 -10.43
CA ASP A 119 12.52 -1.13 -10.59
C ASP A 119 11.07 -1.36 -10.14
N LEU A 120 10.43 -0.37 -9.52
CA LEU A 120 9.06 -0.48 -9.02
C LEU A 120 8.05 0.05 -10.04
N MET A 121 6.85 -0.54 -9.99
CA MET A 121 5.75 -0.19 -10.87
C MET A 121 4.69 0.60 -10.11
N MET A 122 4.04 1.52 -10.82
CA MET A 122 2.85 2.23 -10.42
C MET A 122 1.67 1.78 -11.28
N PHE A 123 0.48 1.86 -10.71
CA PHE A 123 -0.76 1.88 -11.46
C PHE A 123 -1.84 2.68 -10.73
N HIS A 124 -2.91 2.96 -11.43
CA HIS A 124 -4.15 3.45 -10.83
C HIS A 124 -5.40 2.76 -11.37
N HIS A 125 -6.50 2.86 -10.62
CA HIS A 125 -7.85 2.72 -11.12
C HIS A 125 -8.73 3.89 -10.68
N ASP A 126 -9.80 4.14 -11.42
CA ASP A 126 -10.80 5.16 -11.12
C ASP A 126 -11.93 4.63 -10.24
N GLU A 127 -12.97 5.45 -10.03
CA GLU A 127 -14.15 5.13 -9.22
C GLU A 127 -15.02 4.00 -9.80
N ASP A 128 -14.88 3.73 -11.10
CA ASP A 128 -15.54 2.63 -11.83
C ASP A 128 -14.62 1.39 -11.89
N TYR A 129 -13.50 1.39 -11.17
CA TYR A 129 -12.49 0.34 -11.16
C TYR A 129 -11.82 0.10 -12.52
N ASN A 130 -11.81 1.10 -13.42
CA ASN A 130 -11.07 1.00 -14.68
C ASN A 130 -9.57 1.06 -14.40
N ARG A 131 -8.93 -0.10 -14.54
CA ARG A 131 -7.53 -0.31 -14.22
C ARG A 131 -6.61 0.07 -15.38
N SER A 132 -5.72 1.04 -15.15
CA SER A 132 -4.64 1.41 -16.09
C SER A 132 -3.67 0.26 -16.37
N SER A 133 -2.80 0.38 -17.37
CA SER A 133 -1.61 -0.48 -17.48
C SER A 133 -0.63 -0.22 -16.33
N ASN A 134 0.28 -1.16 -16.06
CA ASN A 134 1.39 -0.89 -15.15
C ASN A 134 2.41 0.04 -15.84
N TYR A 135 2.89 1.05 -15.14
CA TYR A 135 3.90 2.00 -15.63
C TYR A 135 4.99 2.24 -14.56
N PRO A 136 6.16 2.82 -14.89
CA PRO A 136 7.18 3.14 -13.89
C PRO A 136 6.66 4.07 -12.80
N ILE A 137 7.24 4.04 -11.60
CA ILE A 137 6.95 5.05 -10.59
C ILE A 137 7.29 6.45 -11.12
N GLU A 138 6.39 7.41 -10.87
CA GLU A 138 6.57 8.81 -11.25
C GLU A 138 5.78 9.73 -10.32
N LYS A 139 5.76 11.04 -10.64
CA LYS A 139 4.88 11.98 -9.93
C LYS A 139 3.42 11.66 -10.27
N ILE A 140 2.57 11.67 -9.25
CA ILE A 140 1.13 11.55 -9.43
C ILE A 140 0.60 12.86 -10.01
N GLU A 141 -0.01 12.79 -11.19
CA GLU A 141 -0.62 13.93 -11.86
C GLU A 141 -1.90 14.41 -11.14
N ASP A 142 -2.20 15.71 -11.27
CA ASP A 142 -3.34 16.33 -10.58
C ASP A 142 -4.69 15.67 -10.92
N HIS A 143 -4.84 15.15 -12.14
CA HIS A 143 -6.07 14.47 -12.57
C HIS A 143 -6.30 13.12 -11.87
N LEU A 144 -5.27 12.52 -11.27
CA LEU A 144 -5.37 11.30 -10.47
C LEU A 144 -5.69 11.60 -8.99
N ILE A 145 -5.69 12.87 -8.58
CA ILE A 145 -5.99 13.30 -7.22
C ILE A 145 -7.47 13.63 -7.10
N ASP A 146 -8.31 12.64 -7.35
CA ASP A 146 -9.76 12.78 -7.31
C ASP A 146 -10.44 11.67 -6.49
N ARG A 147 -11.69 11.91 -6.11
CA ARG A 147 -12.51 10.99 -5.33
C ARG A 147 -12.68 9.67 -6.07
N GLY A 148 -12.51 8.56 -5.34
CA GLY A 148 -12.64 7.21 -5.87
C GLY A 148 -11.36 6.67 -6.53
N MET A 149 -10.33 7.49 -6.71
CA MET A 149 -9.06 7.03 -7.27
C MET A 149 -8.30 6.13 -6.31
N PHE A 150 -7.68 5.09 -6.84
CA PHE A 150 -6.68 4.28 -6.15
C PHE A 150 -5.38 4.31 -6.94
N ILE A 151 -4.27 4.55 -6.24
CA ILE A 151 -2.94 4.67 -6.85
C ILE A 151 -1.99 3.78 -6.08
N PHE A 152 -1.52 2.71 -6.70
CA PHE A 152 -0.60 1.74 -6.12
C PHE A 152 0.81 1.94 -6.64
N MET A 153 1.80 1.67 -5.79
CA MET A 153 3.23 1.61 -6.12
C MET A 153 3.87 0.41 -5.44
N GLY A 154 4.61 -0.40 -6.19
CA GLY A 154 5.37 -1.51 -5.61
C GLY A 154 5.81 -2.54 -6.61
N THR A 155 5.99 -3.76 -6.11
CA THR A 155 6.37 -4.92 -6.92
C THR A 155 5.13 -5.68 -7.36
N ILE A 156 5.20 -6.28 -8.56
CA ILE A 156 4.14 -7.07 -9.16
C ILE A 156 4.76 -8.38 -9.67
N PHE A 157 4.15 -9.50 -9.32
CA PHE A 157 4.54 -10.84 -9.73
C PHE A 157 3.43 -11.46 -10.56
N LYS A 158 3.78 -12.18 -11.61
CA LYS A 158 2.83 -13.09 -12.26
C LYS A 158 2.61 -14.30 -11.37
N LYS A 159 1.35 -14.57 -11.04
CA LYS A 159 0.90 -15.65 -10.17
C LYS A 159 -0.44 -16.17 -10.64
N GLU A 160 -0.55 -17.48 -10.74
CA GLU A 160 -1.86 -18.12 -10.90
C GLU A 160 -2.59 -18.21 -9.56
N ALA A 161 -3.90 -18.47 -9.60
CA ALA A 161 -4.74 -18.40 -8.42
C ALA A 161 -4.41 -19.45 -7.35
N ASP A 162 -3.84 -20.59 -7.73
CA ASP A 162 -3.45 -21.70 -6.86
C ASP A 162 -1.95 -21.66 -6.48
N GLU A 163 -1.18 -20.73 -7.04
CA GLU A 163 0.23 -20.57 -6.69
C GLU A 163 0.42 -19.92 -5.32
N PHE A 164 1.47 -20.37 -4.62
CA PHE A 164 1.95 -19.74 -3.40
C PHE A 164 3.14 -18.82 -3.71
N LEU A 165 3.36 -17.85 -2.82
CA LEU A 165 4.60 -17.08 -2.80
C LEU A 165 5.74 -17.95 -2.27
N THR A 166 6.86 -17.93 -2.97
CA THR A 166 8.12 -18.54 -2.54
C THR A 166 8.82 -17.69 -1.48
N GLU A 167 9.74 -18.29 -0.74
CA GLU A 167 10.59 -17.56 0.22
C GLU A 167 11.39 -16.42 -0.41
N LYS A 168 11.82 -16.59 -1.67
CA LYS A 168 12.53 -15.54 -2.42
C LYS A 168 11.59 -14.35 -2.70
N GLU A 169 10.34 -14.62 -3.04
CA GLU A 169 9.33 -13.59 -3.28
C GLU A 169 8.94 -12.86 -2.00
N TYR A 170 8.72 -13.56 -0.89
CA TYR A 170 8.52 -12.92 0.42
C TYR A 170 9.68 -12.01 0.80
N LYS A 171 10.93 -12.45 0.61
CA LYS A 171 12.11 -11.62 0.84
C LYS A 171 12.15 -10.39 -0.06
N HIS A 172 11.75 -10.52 -1.33
CA HIS A 172 11.68 -9.38 -2.26
C HIS A 172 10.57 -8.40 -1.85
N ILE A 173 9.40 -8.91 -1.45
CA ILE A 173 8.28 -8.12 -0.93
C ILE A 173 8.74 -7.30 0.28
N LEU A 174 9.32 -7.94 1.30
CA LEU A 174 9.72 -7.24 2.53
C LEU A 174 10.79 -6.17 2.28
N LYS A 175 11.74 -6.41 1.37
CA LYS A 175 12.71 -5.40 0.93
C LYS A 175 12.05 -4.24 0.19
N THR A 176 11.06 -4.52 -0.65
CA THR A 176 10.28 -3.49 -1.36
C THR A 176 9.49 -2.63 -0.39
N LEU A 177 8.84 -3.27 0.59
CA LEU A 177 8.11 -2.58 1.64
C LEU A 177 9.02 -1.70 2.50
N ASP A 178 10.26 -2.14 2.80
CA ASP A 178 11.24 -1.32 3.52
C ASP A 178 11.65 -0.07 2.77
N ARG A 179 11.82 -0.16 1.44
CA ARG A 179 12.13 1.00 0.59
C ARG A 179 10.96 1.98 0.57
N LEU A 180 9.75 1.50 0.32
CA LEU A 180 8.55 2.35 0.29
C LEU A 180 8.18 2.90 1.69
N TYR A 181 8.56 2.21 2.76
CA TYR A 181 8.40 2.71 4.12
C TYR A 181 9.21 3.98 4.39
N GLU A 182 10.29 4.24 3.64
CA GLU A 182 11.00 5.53 3.72
C GLU A 182 10.14 6.69 3.21
N ILE A 183 9.38 6.45 2.14
CA ILE A 183 8.40 7.41 1.61
C ILE A 183 7.26 7.61 2.62
N TYR A 184 6.72 6.52 3.17
CA TYR A 184 5.67 6.56 4.19
C TYR A 184 6.06 7.44 5.38
N LYS A 185 7.25 7.24 5.95
CA LYS A 185 7.73 8.09 7.05
C LYS A 185 7.85 9.55 6.64
N TYR A 186 8.25 9.84 5.40
CA TYR A 186 8.35 11.21 4.91
C TYR A 186 6.99 11.89 4.77
N ILE A 187 5.99 11.15 4.28
CA ILE A 187 4.61 11.63 4.12
C ILE A 187 3.93 11.81 5.48
N GLU A 188 4.00 10.80 6.35
CA GLU A 188 3.14 10.69 7.54
C GLU A 188 3.76 11.27 8.81
N LYS A 189 5.05 11.64 8.81
CA LYS A 189 5.67 12.35 9.94
C LYS A 189 5.18 13.80 10.09
N ARG A 190 4.62 14.39 9.03
CA ARG A 190 4.13 15.77 9.06
C ARG A 190 2.64 15.74 9.44
N GLU A 191 2.28 16.49 10.48
CA GLU A 191 0.89 16.81 10.76
C GLU A 191 0.37 17.75 9.67
N TYR A 192 -0.84 17.50 9.18
CA TYR A 192 -1.53 18.25 8.14
C TYR A 192 -2.79 18.89 8.71
#